data_AF-A0A832TGK7-F1
#
_entry.id   AF-A0A832TGK7-F1
#
_cell.length_a   1.000
_cell.length_b   1.000
_cell.length_c   1.000
_cell.angle_alpha   90.00
_cell.angle_beta   90.00
_cell.angle_gamma   90.00
#
_symmetry.space_group_name_H-M   'P 1'
#
loop_
_entity.id
_entity.type
_entity.pdbx_description
1 polymer ?
#
loop_
_entity_poly.entity_id
_entity_poly.type
_entity_poly.pdbx_seq_one_letter_code
_entity_poly.pdbx_strand_id
1 'polypeptide(L)'
;MKVKVGNLDLEIVGEIELNGKTYKIVEVPSADDFKGFPPSWETIKNSMLSWRPYFKGKMLDVDGKLIPIVNDEYVLYLDEEMYELLLDLYYTFKVNKPPIEVNVSTVVTRQIENYEAKINRNLDPEEKTHLYLRYSIELAILKDLGMIS
;
A
#
# COMPACT_ATOMS: atom_id res chain seq x y z
N MET A 1 -9.04 9.96 17.62
CA MET A 1 -9.71 8.77 18.24
C MET A 1 -9.15 7.53 17.58
N LYS A 2 -8.68 6.53 18.34
CA LYS A 2 -8.08 5.32 17.73
C LYS A 2 -9.10 4.21 17.47
N VAL A 3 -8.97 3.53 16.34
CA VAL A 3 -9.79 2.38 15.92
C VAL A 3 -8.92 1.27 15.35
N LYS A 4 -9.37 0.03 15.54
CA LYS A 4 -8.68 -1.13 14.99
C LYS A 4 -9.14 -1.39 13.56
N VAL A 5 -8.22 -1.28 12.60
CA VAL A 5 -8.42 -1.57 11.18
C VAL A 5 -7.50 -2.72 10.80
N GLY A 6 -8.09 -3.90 10.61
CA GLY A 6 -7.32 -5.14 10.43
C GLY A 6 -6.47 -5.44 11.67
N ASN A 7 -5.15 -5.47 11.49
CA ASN A 7 -4.16 -5.71 12.56
C ASN A 7 -3.57 -4.41 13.14
N LEU A 8 -3.96 -3.23 12.67
CA LEU A 8 -3.39 -1.95 13.10
C LEU A 8 -4.39 -1.11 13.90
N ASP A 9 -3.89 -0.34 14.85
CA ASP A 9 -4.64 0.69 15.57
C ASP A 9 -4.35 2.06 14.94
N LEU A 10 -5.32 2.62 14.22
CA LEU A 10 -5.20 3.87 13.46
C LEU A 10 -6.00 5.00 14.08
N GLU A 11 -5.59 6.23 13.81
CA GLU A 11 -6.33 7.43 14.21
C GLU A 11 -7.38 7.81 13.17
N ILE A 12 -8.62 8.03 13.61
CA ILE A 12 -9.63 8.73 12.81
C ILE A 12 -9.32 10.22 12.85
N VAL A 13 -9.10 10.79 11.66
CA VAL A 13 -8.77 12.21 11.44
C VAL A 13 -9.94 13.00 10.88
N GLY A 14 -11.03 12.34 10.48
CA GLY A 14 -12.23 13.01 10.01
C GLY A 14 -13.27 12.05 9.44
N GLU A 15 -14.31 12.61 8.83
CA GLU A 15 -15.35 11.90 8.09
C GLU A 15 -15.56 12.56 6.73
N ILE A 16 -15.93 11.76 5.73
CA ILE A 16 -16.21 12.25 4.38
C ILE A 16 -17.42 11.53 3.80
N GLU A 17 -18.29 12.26 3.10
CA GLU A 17 -19.39 11.67 2.34
C GLU A 17 -18.96 11.45 0.89
N LEU A 18 -18.98 10.20 0.43
CA LEU A 18 -18.68 9.81 -0.93
C LEU A 18 -19.85 8.98 -1.47
N ASN A 19 -20.43 9.39 -2.60
CA ASN A 19 -21.56 8.71 -3.26
C ASN A 19 -22.74 8.42 -2.31
N GLY A 20 -23.08 9.36 -1.43
CA GLY A 20 -24.20 9.25 -0.49
C GLY A 20 -23.94 8.33 0.71
N LYS A 21 -22.68 7.93 0.96
CA LYS A 21 -22.27 7.17 2.14
C LYS A 21 -21.18 7.91 2.89
N THR A 22 -21.33 8.01 4.21
CA THR A 22 -20.29 8.56 5.10
C THR A 22 -19.24 7.50 5.41
N TYR A 23 -17.98 7.89 5.28
CA TYR A 23 -16.80 7.09 5.60
C TYR A 23 -15.97 7.80 6.66
N LYS A 24 -15.30 7.01 7.50
CA LYS A 24 -14.30 7.53 8.44
C LYS A 24 -12.95 7.59 7.76
N ILE A 25 -12.26 8.71 7.86
CA ILE A 25 -10.91 8.86 7.33
C ILE A 25 -9.94 8.40 8.42
N VAL A 26 -9.12 7.40 8.11
CA VAL A 26 -8.07 6.91 9.01
C VAL A 26 -6.70 7.27 8.45
N GLU A 27 -5.85 7.83 9.30
CA GLU A 27 -4.46 8.13 8.95
C GLU A 27 -3.62 6.85 9.01
N VAL A 28 -2.97 6.54 7.91
CA VAL A 28 -2.09 5.38 7.79
C VAL A 28 -0.63 5.86 7.89
N PRO A 29 0.16 5.29 8.81
CA PRO A 29 1.57 5.66 8.91
C PRO A 29 2.33 5.23 7.66
N SER A 30 3.25 6.07 7.19
CA SER A 30 4.25 5.69 6.19
C SER A 30 5.23 4.67 6.76
N ALA A 31 6.06 4.07 5.91
CA ALA A 31 7.16 3.23 6.39
C ALA A 31 8.18 3.99 7.25
N ASP A 32 8.34 5.29 7.01
CA ASP A 32 9.27 6.16 7.75
C ASP A 32 8.72 6.54 9.14
N ASP A 33 7.40 6.61 9.28
CA ASP A 33 6.71 6.90 10.54
C ASP A 33 6.42 5.65 11.37
N PHE A 34 6.45 4.47 10.76
CA PHE A 34 6.14 3.22 11.43
C PHE A 34 7.25 2.83 12.40
N LYS A 35 6.99 2.96 13.71
CA LYS A 35 7.94 2.54 14.75
C LYS A 35 8.05 1.02 14.81
N GLY A 36 9.15 0.47 14.29
CA GLY A 36 9.44 -0.95 14.29
C GLY A 36 8.95 -1.63 13.01
N PHE A 37 8.50 -2.89 13.12
CA PHE A 37 8.02 -3.66 11.97
C PHE A 37 6.53 -3.95 12.10
N PRO A 38 5.73 -3.82 11.03
CA PRO A 38 4.32 -4.17 11.06
C PRO A 38 4.12 -5.67 11.37
N PRO A 39 2.98 -6.07 11.95
CA PRO A 39 2.69 -7.46 12.29
C PRO A 39 2.96 -8.47 11.16
N SER A 40 2.68 -8.10 9.91
CA SER A 40 2.89 -8.95 8.74
C SER A 40 4.32 -8.94 8.17
N TRP A 41 5.25 -8.21 8.78
CA TRP A 41 6.62 -8.04 8.26
C TRP A 41 7.34 -9.34 7.90
N GLU A 42 7.36 -10.31 8.83
CA GLU A 42 8.05 -11.60 8.57
C GLU A 42 7.40 -12.36 7.42
N THR A 43 6.09 -12.18 7.18
CA THR A 43 5.46 -12.77 6.00
C THR A 43 5.99 -12.12 4.73
N ILE A 44 6.04 -10.79 4.68
CA ILE A 44 6.53 -10.06 3.50
C ILE A 44 7.98 -10.42 3.22
N LYS A 45 8.84 -10.29 4.23
CA LYS A 45 10.28 -10.60 4.15
C LYS A 45 10.56 -11.99 3.57
N ASN A 46 9.80 -13.01 3.99
CA ASN A 46 10.03 -14.39 3.57
C ASN A 46 9.40 -14.76 2.22
N SER A 47 8.51 -13.92 1.69
CA SER A 47 7.73 -14.25 0.49
C SER A 47 7.85 -13.22 -0.63
N MET A 48 8.61 -12.15 -0.45
CA MET A 48 8.70 -11.02 -1.39
C MET A 48 8.95 -11.42 -2.86
N LEU A 49 9.76 -12.46 -3.09
CA LEU A 49 10.14 -12.93 -4.43
C LEU A 49 9.16 -13.95 -5.04
N SER A 50 8.16 -14.39 -4.30
CA SER A 50 7.20 -15.43 -4.73
C SER A 50 5.74 -15.06 -4.44
N TRP A 51 5.50 -14.03 -3.63
CA TRP A 51 4.18 -13.66 -3.18
C TRP A 51 3.42 -12.91 -4.25
N ARG A 52 2.23 -13.43 -4.56
CA ARG A 52 1.26 -12.84 -5.46
C ARG A 52 0.07 -12.37 -4.63
N PRO A 53 0.03 -11.09 -4.23
CA PRO A 53 -1.01 -10.59 -3.35
C PRO A 53 -2.38 -10.65 -4.02
N TYR A 54 -3.39 -11.03 -3.25
CA TYR A 54 -4.78 -10.82 -3.66
C TYR A 54 -5.27 -9.47 -3.15
N PHE A 55 -5.76 -8.61 -4.04
CA PHE A 55 -6.31 -7.32 -3.68
C PHE A 55 -7.74 -7.46 -3.12
N LYS A 56 -7.88 -7.19 -1.82
CA LYS A 56 -9.12 -7.33 -1.04
C LYS A 56 -9.86 -6.01 -0.82
N GLY A 57 -9.11 -4.90 -0.75
CA GLY A 57 -9.69 -3.58 -0.60
C GLY A 57 -10.57 -3.16 -1.78
N LYS A 58 -11.25 -2.03 -1.61
CA LYS A 58 -12.04 -1.39 -2.67
C LYS A 58 -11.36 -0.11 -3.10
N MET A 59 -11.32 0.14 -4.41
CA MET A 59 -10.96 1.44 -4.96
C MET A 59 -12.25 2.08 -5.48
N LEU A 60 -12.69 3.17 -4.85
CA LEU A 60 -13.88 3.91 -5.27
C LEU A 60 -13.48 5.01 -6.24
N ASP A 61 -14.06 5.04 -7.43
CA ASP A 61 -13.88 6.15 -8.36
C ASP A 61 -14.73 7.35 -7.92
N VAL A 62 -14.06 8.48 -7.70
CA VAL A 62 -14.66 9.78 -7.38
C VAL A 62 -13.98 10.81 -8.28
N ASP A 63 -14.71 11.33 -9.26
CA ASP A 63 -14.23 12.31 -10.25
C ASP A 63 -12.92 11.89 -10.96
N GLY A 64 -12.80 10.60 -11.28
CA GLY A 64 -11.62 10.04 -11.95
C GLY A 64 -10.44 9.75 -11.02
N LYS A 65 -10.61 9.94 -9.70
CA LYS A 65 -9.63 9.57 -8.69
C LYS A 65 -10.09 8.31 -7.96
N LEU A 66 -9.16 7.37 -7.80
CA LEU A 66 -9.42 6.12 -7.06
C LEU A 66 -9.13 6.32 -5.57
N ILE A 67 -10.17 6.27 -4.74
CA ILE A 67 -10.10 6.41 -3.29
C ILE A 67 -10.03 5.02 -2.64
N PRO A 68 -8.99 4.71 -1.85
CA PRO A 68 -8.83 3.41 -1.22
C PRO A 68 -9.76 3.28 0.01
N ILE A 69 -10.56 2.23 0.01
CA ILE A 69 -11.52 1.91 1.06
C ILE A 69 -11.26 0.50 1.58
N VAL A 70 -11.29 0.37 2.91
CA VAL A 70 -11.18 -0.91 3.61
C VAL A 70 -12.38 -1.16 4.52
N ASN A 71 -12.80 -2.43 4.60
CA ASN A 71 -13.97 -2.90 5.37
C ASN A 71 -15.27 -2.15 5.07
N ASP A 72 -15.39 -1.54 3.89
CA ASP A 72 -16.50 -0.68 3.47
C ASP A 72 -16.83 0.47 4.44
N GLU A 73 -15.94 0.83 5.38
CA GLU A 73 -16.19 1.85 6.42
C GLU A 73 -15.11 2.94 6.41
N TYR A 74 -13.87 2.57 6.09
CA TYR A 74 -12.71 3.45 6.27
C TYR A 74 -12.10 3.86 4.94
N VAL A 75 -11.94 5.16 4.75
CA VAL A 75 -11.09 5.73 3.70
C VAL A 75 -9.67 5.82 4.27
N LEU A 76 -8.69 5.30 3.53
CA LEU A 76 -7.30 5.38 3.93
C LEU A 76 -6.71 6.73 3.49
N TYR A 77 -6.24 7.51 4.46
CA TYR A 77 -5.41 8.67 4.20
C TYR A 77 -3.95 8.22 4.18
N LEU A 78 -3.40 8.15 2.97
CA LEU A 78 -2.05 7.68 2.66
C LEU A 78 -1.20 8.87 2.21
N ASP A 79 0.11 8.78 2.40
CA ASP A 79 1.03 9.64 1.67
C ASP A 79 1.04 9.30 0.16
N GLU A 80 1.72 10.14 -0.62
CA GLU A 80 1.77 10.00 -2.08
C GLU A 80 2.43 8.68 -2.50
N GLU A 81 3.53 8.29 -1.86
CA GLU A 81 4.30 7.11 -2.24
C GLU A 81 3.56 5.81 -1.95
N MET A 82 2.96 5.68 -0.77
CA MET A 82 2.15 4.53 -0.40
C MET A 82 0.87 4.44 -1.27
N TYR A 83 0.29 5.59 -1.63
CA TYR A 83 -0.82 5.64 -2.56
C TYR A 83 -0.42 5.15 -3.96
N GLU A 84 0.73 5.60 -4.50
CA GLU A 84 1.27 5.14 -5.78
C GLU A 84 1.55 3.63 -5.77
N LEU A 85 2.16 3.11 -4.69
CA LEU A 85 2.37 1.67 -4.51
C LEU A 85 1.04 0.90 -4.52
N LEU A 86 0.04 1.37 -3.76
CA LEU A 86 -1.27 0.72 -3.68
C LEU A 86 -1.99 0.72 -5.03
N LEU A 87 -1.93 1.82 -5.78
CA LEU A 87 -2.47 1.90 -7.14
C LEU A 87 -1.78 0.90 -8.07
N ASP A 88 -0.46 0.80 -8.00
CA ASP A 88 0.28 -0.14 -8.84
C ASP A 88 -0.07 -1.60 -8.51
N LEU A 89 -0.23 -1.93 -7.22
CA LEU A 89 -0.74 -3.23 -6.78
C LEU A 89 -2.16 -3.49 -7.31
N TYR A 90 -3.04 -2.49 -7.24
CA TYR A 90 -4.41 -2.59 -7.72
C TYR A 90 -4.44 -2.87 -9.23
N TYR A 91 -3.77 -2.05 -10.04
CA TYR A 91 -3.76 -2.25 -11.49
C TYR A 91 -3.07 -3.55 -11.87
N THR A 92 -1.94 -3.86 -11.24
CA THR A 92 -1.19 -5.08 -11.53
C THR A 92 -2.02 -6.31 -11.20
N PHE A 93 -2.47 -6.48 -9.95
CA PHE A 93 -3.05 -7.75 -9.50
C PHE A 93 -4.57 -7.84 -9.61
N LYS A 94 -5.32 -6.73 -9.50
CA LYS A 94 -6.79 -6.73 -9.57
C LYS A 94 -7.32 -6.53 -10.98
N VAL A 95 -6.83 -5.51 -11.67
CA VAL A 95 -7.33 -5.09 -12.98
C VAL A 95 -6.72 -5.96 -14.09
N ASN A 96 -5.39 -5.98 -14.18
CA ASN A 96 -4.68 -6.62 -15.27
C ASN A 96 -4.57 -8.15 -15.11
N LYS A 97 -4.61 -8.65 -13.87
CA LYS A 97 -4.55 -10.09 -13.54
C LYS A 97 -3.36 -10.77 -14.25
N PRO A 98 -2.14 -10.49 -13.80
CA PRO A 98 -0.93 -10.80 -14.54
C PRO A 98 -0.68 -12.31 -14.50
N PRO A 99 0.19 -12.83 -15.39
CA PRO A 99 0.54 -14.24 -15.41
C PRO A 99 1.23 -14.66 -14.10
N ILE A 100 1.38 -15.97 -13.88
CA ILE A 100 1.71 -16.53 -12.55
C ILE A 100 3.13 -16.18 -12.08
N GLU A 101 4.01 -15.84 -13.01
CA GLU A 101 5.40 -15.46 -12.76
C GLU A 101 5.51 -14.05 -12.16
N VAL A 102 4.49 -13.21 -12.33
CA VAL A 102 4.47 -11.84 -11.78
C VAL A 102 4.08 -11.89 -10.31
N ASN A 103 5.02 -11.43 -9.48
CA ASN A 103 4.90 -11.35 -8.04
C ASN A 103 5.15 -9.92 -7.57
N VAL A 104 5.01 -9.67 -6.27
CA VAL A 104 5.07 -8.32 -5.71
C VAL A 104 6.45 -7.66 -5.88
N SER A 105 7.53 -8.42 -6.06
CA SER A 105 8.86 -7.83 -6.32
C SER A 105 8.93 -7.09 -7.65
N THR A 106 8.14 -7.48 -8.65
CA THR A 106 8.03 -6.74 -9.92
C THR A 106 7.45 -5.36 -9.71
N VAL A 107 6.43 -5.24 -8.85
CA VAL A 107 5.82 -3.95 -8.48
C VAL A 107 6.84 -3.08 -7.74
N VAL A 108 7.52 -3.63 -6.73
CA VAL A 108 8.53 -2.87 -5.97
C VAL A 108 9.69 -2.42 -6.84
N THR A 109 10.18 -3.28 -7.75
CA THR A 109 11.24 -2.93 -8.68
C THR A 109 10.83 -1.75 -9.57
N ARG A 110 9.60 -1.77 -10.09
CA ARG A 110 9.05 -0.66 -10.89
C ARG A 110 8.91 0.63 -10.08
N GLN A 111 8.52 0.56 -8.81
CA GLN A 111 8.47 1.75 -7.95
C GLN A 111 9.86 2.38 -7.76
N ILE A 112 10.89 1.56 -7.57
CA ILE A 112 12.28 2.01 -7.50
C ILE A 112 12.72 2.65 -8.82
N GLU A 113 12.42 2.03 -9.96
CA GLU A 113 12.73 2.58 -11.29
C GLU A 113 12.01 3.92 -11.54
N ASN A 114 10.75 4.05 -11.11
CA ASN A 114 10.01 5.30 -11.19
C ASN A 114 10.65 6.38 -10.31
N TYR A 115 11.13 6.02 -9.12
CA TYR A 115 11.86 6.93 -8.24
C TYR A 115 13.18 7.40 -8.88
N GLU A 116 13.97 6.47 -9.44
CA GLU A 116 15.20 6.77 -10.21
C GLU A 116 14.92 7.77 -11.34
N ALA A 117 13.82 7.58 -12.06
CA ALA A 117 13.38 8.51 -13.11
C ALA A 117 12.99 9.89 -12.55
N LYS A 118 12.25 9.95 -11.43
CA LYS A 118 11.86 11.22 -10.76
C LYS A 118 13.08 12.04 -10.35
N ILE A 119 14.15 11.39 -9.85
CA ILE A 119 15.38 12.06 -9.43
C ILE A 119 16.42 12.20 -10.56
N ASN A 120 16.10 11.71 -11.76
CA ASN A 120 16.95 11.70 -12.95
C ASN A 120 18.36 11.12 -12.70
N ARG A 121 18.45 10.04 -11.92
CA ARG A 121 19.70 9.27 -11.73
C ARG A 121 19.40 7.84 -11.28
N ASN A 122 20.38 6.98 -11.50
CA ASN A 122 20.37 5.65 -10.90
C ASN A 122 20.74 5.75 -9.42
N LEU A 123 20.08 4.91 -8.62
CA LEU A 123 20.41 4.66 -7.23
C LEU A 123 21.56 3.66 -7.14
N ASP A 124 22.38 3.81 -6.11
CA ASP A 124 23.37 2.80 -5.77
C ASP A 124 22.72 1.59 -5.06
N PRO A 125 23.46 0.49 -4.84
CA PRO A 125 22.91 -0.69 -4.18
C PRO A 125 22.39 -0.46 -2.75
N GLU A 126 23.00 0.44 -1.99
CA GLU A 126 22.58 0.75 -0.62
C GLU A 126 21.25 1.50 -0.62
N GLU A 127 21.11 2.49 -1.49
CA GLU A 127 19.87 3.25 -1.69
C GLU A 127 18.73 2.36 -2.19
N LYS A 128 19.01 1.45 -3.14
CA LYS A 128 18.03 0.46 -3.60
C LYS A 128 17.59 -0.44 -2.46
N THR A 129 18.54 -0.91 -1.65
CA THR A 129 18.23 -1.76 -0.50
C THR A 129 17.34 -1.03 0.49
N HIS A 130 17.60 0.26 0.74
CA HIS A 130 16.77 1.07 1.61
C HIS A 130 15.34 1.20 1.08
N LEU A 131 15.15 1.48 -0.21
CA LEU A 131 13.81 1.53 -0.81
C LEU A 131 13.11 0.17 -0.81
N TYR A 132 13.82 -0.93 -1.06
CA TYR A 132 13.24 -2.27 -0.93
C TYR A 132 12.71 -2.54 0.48
N LEU A 133 13.45 -2.14 1.51
CA LEU A 133 13.00 -2.28 2.90
C LEU A 133 11.78 -1.39 3.17
N ARG A 134 11.82 -0.13 2.72
CA ARG A 134 10.72 0.83 2.84
C ARG A 134 9.44 0.27 2.23
N TYR A 135 9.47 -0.12 0.95
CA TYR A 135 8.31 -0.71 0.28
C TYR A 135 7.88 -2.04 0.90
N SER A 136 8.80 -2.84 1.45
CA SER A 136 8.43 -4.07 2.17
C SER A 136 7.65 -3.77 3.45
N ILE A 137 7.99 -2.69 4.16
CA ILE A 137 7.23 -2.20 5.32
C ILE A 137 5.85 -1.71 4.87
N GLU A 138 5.77 -0.91 3.80
CA GLU A 138 4.48 -0.44 3.27
C GLU A 138 3.58 -1.60 2.83
N LEU A 139 4.13 -2.62 2.17
CA LEU A 139 3.40 -3.84 1.82
C LEU A 139 2.87 -4.58 3.06
N ALA A 140 3.66 -4.62 4.13
CA ALA A 140 3.24 -5.22 5.39
C ALA A 140 2.09 -4.41 6.02
N ILE A 141 2.17 -3.08 6.00
CA ILE A 141 1.09 -2.17 6.45
C ILE A 141 -0.17 -2.44 5.63
N LEU A 142 -0.11 -2.41 4.29
CA LEU A 142 -1.24 -2.66 3.41
C LEU A 142 -1.86 -4.05 3.63
N LYS A 143 -1.02 -5.05 3.91
CA LYS A 143 -1.48 -6.40 4.27
C LYS A 143 -2.20 -6.42 5.61
N ASP A 144 -1.65 -5.75 6.62
CA ASP A 144 -2.21 -5.66 7.96
C ASP A 144 -3.50 -4.85 8.02
N LEU A 145 -3.65 -3.84 7.16
CA LEU A 145 -4.91 -3.14 6.95
C LEU A 145 -5.99 -4.02 6.31
N GLY A 146 -5.58 -5.06 5.59
CA GLY A 146 -6.47 -5.93 4.82
C GLY A 146 -6.74 -5.45 3.39
N MET A 147 -5.93 -4.53 2.87
CA MET A 147 -6.01 -4.12 1.46
C MET A 147 -5.53 -5.23 0.52
N ILE A 148 -4.52 -5.98 0.96
CA ILE A 148 -3.94 -7.11 0.23
C ILE A 148 -3.76 -8.32 1.15
N SER A 149 -3.70 -9.53 0.58
CA SER A 149 -3.41 -10.75 1.37
C SER A 149 -2.45 -11.69 0.69
#